data_AF-A0AAE2YFT9-F1
#
_entry.id   AF-A0AAE2YFT9-F1
#
_cell.length_a   1.000
_cell.length_b   1.000
_cell.length_c   1.000
_cell.angle_alpha   90.00
_cell.angle_beta   90.00
_cell.angle_gamma   90.00
#
_symmetry.space_group_name_H-M   'P 1'
#
loop_
_entity.id
_entity.type
_entity.pdbx_description
1 polymer ?
#
loop_
_entity_poly.entity_id
_entity_poly.type
_entity_poly.pdbx_seq_one_letter_code
_entity_poly.pdbx_strand_id
1 'polypeptide(L)'
;MTKTCRFKLEPSGEDRAILEDLFKTYFEMVKTCLDKAVHLKITSCKRLHETVYWDLRLKYPNYSSHYIYTVVTQALIVFKSHKMLSRGGS
;
A
#
# COMPACT_ATOMS: atom_id res chain seq x y z
N MET A 1 -41.30 11.05 11.78
CA MET A 1 -40.62 9.80 12.17
C MET A 1 -39.82 9.29 10.97
N THR A 2 -38.49 9.40 11.00
CA THR A 2 -37.63 8.90 9.92
C THR A 2 -37.29 7.44 10.21
N LYS A 3 -37.80 6.51 9.39
CA LYS A 3 -37.48 5.07 9.51
C LYS A 3 -36.26 4.76 8.65
N THR A 4 -35.13 4.44 9.28
CA THR A 4 -33.95 3.87 8.62
C THR A 4 -34.01 2.35 8.69
N CYS A 5 -33.86 1.68 7.55
CA CYS A 5 -33.80 0.23 7.43
C CYS A 5 -32.36 -0.19 7.09
N ARG A 6 -31.83 -1.21 7.76
CA ARG A 6 -30.52 -1.79 7.43
C ARG A 6 -30.71 -2.81 6.29
N PHE A 7 -30.31 -2.46 5.08
CA PHE A 7 -30.15 -3.44 4.00
C PHE A 7 -28.67 -3.71 3.80
N LYS A 8 -28.33 -4.98 3.56
CA LYS A 8 -26.98 -5.40 3.21
C LYS A 8 -26.88 -5.30 1.69
N LEU A 9 -26.07 -4.36 1.19
CA LEU A 9 -25.80 -4.26 -0.23
C LEU A 9 -24.77 -5.33 -0.57
N GLU A 10 -25.20 -6.37 -1.29
CA GLU A 10 -24.27 -7.34 -1.84
C GLU A 10 -23.54 -6.67 -3.03
N PRO A 11 -22.19 -6.69 -3.05
CA PRO A 11 -21.44 -6.02 -4.11
C PRO A 11 -21.75 -6.65 -5.45
N SER A 12 -22.06 -5.81 -6.44
CA SER A 12 -22.28 -6.25 -7.81
C SER A 12 -20.99 -6.82 -8.42
N GLY A 13 -21.09 -7.50 -9.56
CA GLY A 13 -19.92 -8.01 -10.28
C GLY A 13 -18.93 -6.89 -10.65
N GLU A 14 -19.44 -5.71 -11.00
CA GLU A 14 -18.63 -4.52 -11.32
C GLU A 14 -17.92 -3.98 -10.07
N ASP A 15 -18.62 -3.87 -8.94
CA ASP A 15 -18.01 -3.41 -7.68
C ASP A 15 -16.83 -4.30 -7.26
N ARG A 16 -16.98 -5.62 -7.46
CA ARG A 16 -15.89 -6.58 -7.19
C ARG A 16 -14.70 -6.36 -8.10
N ALA A 17 -14.92 -6.17 -9.41
CA ALA A 17 -13.85 -5.94 -10.37
C ALA A 17 -13.07 -4.64 -10.05
N ILE A 18 -13.78 -3.57 -9.66
CA ILE A 18 -13.15 -2.31 -9.24
C ILE A 18 -12.30 -2.52 -7.98
N LEU A 19 -12.81 -3.26 -7.00
CA LEU A 19 -12.06 -3.57 -5.78
C LEU A 19 -10.82 -4.42 -6.08
N GLU A 20 -10.94 -5.42 -6.94
CA GLU A 20 -9.82 -6.27 -7.35
C GLU A 20 -8.72 -5.46 -8.03
N ASP A 21 -9.06 -4.56 -8.95
CA ASP A 21 -8.09 -3.68 -9.61
C ASP A 21 -7.41 -2.72 -8.61
N LEU A 22 -8.18 -2.16 -7.68
CA LEU A 22 -7.65 -1.32 -6.60
C LEU A 22 -6.67 -2.09 -5.72
N PHE A 23 -7.02 -3.30 -5.29
CA PHE A 23 -6.15 -4.15 -4.47
C PHE A 23 -4.91 -4.59 -5.23
N LYS A 24 -5.04 -4.92 -6.52
CA LYS A 24 -3.91 -5.26 -7.38
C LYS A 24 -2.93 -4.09 -7.48
N THR A 25 -3.43 -2.89 -7.76
CA THR A 25 -2.59 -1.69 -7.85
C THR A 25 -1.91 -1.37 -6.52
N TYR A 26 -2.65 -1.45 -5.40
CA TYR A 26 -2.10 -1.31 -4.06
C TYR A 26 -0.95 -2.30 -3.82
N PHE A 27 -1.18 -3.58 -4.13
CA PHE A 27 -0.20 -4.64 -3.93
C PHE A 27 1.06 -4.41 -4.77
N GLU A 28 0.91 -4.01 -6.03
CA GLU A 28 2.05 -3.68 -6.90
C GLU A 28 2.87 -2.51 -6.35
N MET A 29 2.22 -1.45 -5.86
CA MET A 29 2.92 -0.30 -5.25
C MET A 29 3.68 -0.71 -3.98
N VAL A 30 3.02 -1.45 -3.07
CA VAL A 30 3.65 -1.91 -1.82
C VAL A 30 4.84 -2.81 -2.12
N LYS A 31 4.68 -3.75 -3.06
CA LYS A 31 5.77 -4.64 -3.48
C LYS A 31 6.96 -3.86 -4.03
N THR A 32 6.71 -2.89 -4.91
CA THR A 32 7.76 -2.02 -5.47
C THR A 32 8.51 -1.27 -4.36
N CYS A 33 7.78 -0.69 -3.40
CA CYS A 33 8.38 0.00 -2.26
C CYS A 33 9.18 -0.94 -1.36
N LEU A 34 8.66 -2.14 -1.11
CA LEU A 34 9.30 -3.16 -0.27
C LEU A 34 10.60 -3.64 -0.91
N ASP A 35 10.58 -3.95 -2.21
CA ASP A 35 11.76 -4.37 -2.97
C ASP A 35 12.85 -3.28 -2.91
N LYS A 36 12.48 -2.01 -3.08
CA LYS A 36 13.42 -0.88 -2.97
C LYS A 36 13.97 -0.73 -1.55
N ALA A 37 13.13 -0.88 -0.53
CA ALA A 37 13.53 -0.81 0.87
C ALA A 37 14.53 -1.92 1.24
N VAL A 38 14.27 -3.15 0.81
CA VAL A 38 15.14 -4.31 1.02
C VAL A 38 16.46 -4.13 0.29
N HIS A 39 16.41 -3.84 -1.01
CA HIS A 39 17.59 -3.70 -1.86
C HIS A 39 18.54 -2.60 -1.38
N LEU A 40 18.00 -1.43 -1.00
CA LEU A 40 18.78 -0.28 -0.51
C LEU A 40 18.96 -0.25 1.01
N LYS A 41 18.42 -1.23 1.73
CA LYS A 41 18.40 -1.30 3.21
C LYS A 41 17.84 -0.03 3.89
N ILE A 42 16.84 0.61 3.28
CA ILE A 42 16.22 1.84 3.79
C ILE A 42 15.15 1.50 4.83
N THR A 43 15.28 2.04 6.05
CA THR A 43 14.30 1.88 7.14
C THR A 43 13.54 3.16 7.49
N SER A 44 13.94 4.29 6.90
CA SER A 44 13.33 5.62 7.11
C SER A 44 12.23 5.87 6.09
N CYS A 45 11.04 6.25 6.59
CA CYS A 45 9.87 6.57 5.75
C CYS A 45 10.16 7.70 4.78
N LYS A 46 10.70 8.82 5.29
CA LYS A 46 11.09 9.97 4.47
C LYS A 46 12.04 9.57 3.33
N ARG A 47 13.10 8.83 3.66
CA ARG A 47 14.11 8.44 2.67
C ARG A 47 13.55 7.47 1.63
N LEU A 48 12.71 6.52 2.02
CA LEU A 48 12.08 5.61 1.07
C LEU A 48 11.12 6.38 0.16
N HIS A 49 10.30 7.25 0.73
CA HIS A 49 9.37 8.10 -0.01
C HIS A 49 10.09 8.92 -1.08
N GLU A 50 11.13 9.67 -0.72
CA GLU A 50 11.94 10.45 -1.68
C GLU A 50 12.56 9.58 -2.78
N THR A 51 12.91 8.34 -2.46
CA THR A 51 13.52 7.39 -3.41
C THR A 51 12.51 6.85 -4.44
N VAL A 52 11.25 6.64 -4.06
CA VAL A 52 10.25 5.98 -4.93
C VAL A 52 9.17 6.92 -5.46
N TYR A 53 9.05 8.13 -4.91
CA TYR A 53 7.92 9.02 -5.18
C TYR A 53 7.75 9.32 -6.66
N TRP A 54 8.82 9.71 -7.35
CA TRP A 54 8.72 10.08 -8.77
C TRP A 54 8.42 8.87 -9.67
N ASP A 55 9.01 7.71 -9.39
CA ASP A 55 8.73 6.47 -10.12
C ASP A 55 7.25 6.07 -9.97
N LEU A 56 6.72 6.13 -8.74
CA LEU A 56 5.31 5.83 -8.47
C LEU A 56 4.39 6.89 -9.05
N ARG A 57 4.74 8.17 -8.96
CA ARG A 57 3.94 9.28 -9.48
C ARG A 57 3.81 9.20 -11.00
N LEU A 58 4.88 8.80 -11.69
CA LEU A 58 4.88 8.60 -13.13
C LEU A 58 4.03 7.38 -13.53
N LYS A 59 4.16 6.27 -12.81
CA LYS A 59 3.40 5.03 -13.10
C LYS A 59 1.91 5.16 -12.74
N TYR A 60 1.59 5.93 -11.71
CA TYR A 60 0.25 6.02 -11.13
C TYR A 60 -0.21 7.48 -10.94
N PRO A 61 -0.36 8.25 -12.04
CA PRO A 61 -0.64 9.69 -11.98
C PRO A 61 -2.01 10.04 -11.40
N ASN A 62 -2.95 9.08 -11.38
CA ASN A 62 -4.31 9.30 -10.88
C ASN A 62 -4.45 9.06 -9.37
N TYR A 63 -3.41 8.55 -8.71
CA TYR A 63 -3.43 8.30 -7.26
C TYR A 63 -2.91 9.52 -6.49
N SER A 64 -3.52 9.80 -5.34
CA SER A 64 -3.15 10.94 -4.51
C SER A 64 -1.77 10.74 -3.88
N SER A 65 -1.06 11.84 -3.58
CA SER A 65 0.22 11.77 -2.87
C SER A 65 0.09 11.11 -1.49
N HIS A 66 -1.05 11.29 -0.81
CA HIS A 66 -1.34 10.61 0.46
C HIS A 66 -1.43 9.09 0.30
N TYR A 67 -1.94 8.61 -0.85
CA TYR A 67 -1.95 7.19 -1.16
C TYR A 67 -0.53 6.64 -1.32
N ILE A 68 0.33 7.37 -2.05
CA ILE A 68 1.76 7.03 -2.19
C ILE A 68 2.45 6.98 -0.82
N TYR A 69 2.18 7.93 0.06
CA TYR A 69 2.72 7.93 1.42
C TYR A 69 2.29 6.70 2.24
N THR A 70 1.02 6.29 2.06
CA THR A 70 0.45 5.12 2.74
C THR A 70 1.15 3.84 2.29
N VAL A 71 1.31 3.62 0.98
CA VAL A 71 1.98 2.41 0.45
C VAL A 71 3.45 2.33 0.90
N VAL A 72 4.16 3.46 0.95
CA VAL A 72 5.53 3.55 1.48
C VAL A 72 5.58 3.16 2.95
N THR A 73 4.63 3.66 3.75
CA THR A 73 4.53 3.35 5.18
C THR A 73 4.31 1.85 5.39
N GLN A 74 3.40 1.25 4.62
CA GLN A 74 3.06 -0.17 4.71
C GLN A 74 4.25 -1.06 4.32
N ALA A 75 4.95 -0.73 3.23
CA ALA A 75 6.17 -1.43 2.84
C ALA A 75 7.23 -1.43 3.96
N LEU A 76 7.40 -0.32 4.67
CA LEU A 76 8.34 -0.25 5.79
C LEU A 76 7.92 -1.03 7.02
N ILE A 77 6.62 -1.09 7.32
CA ILE A 77 6.12 -1.93 8.42
C ILE A 77 6.48 -3.39 8.16
N VAL A 78 6.21 -3.88 6.94
CA VAL A 78 6.56 -5.24 6.50
C VAL A 78 8.08 -5.46 6.57
N PHE A 79 8.88 -4.54 6.02
CA PHE A 79 10.33 -4.66 6.03
C PHE A 79 10.92 -4.70 7.44
N LYS A 80 10.44 -3.83 8.35
CA LYS A 80 10.89 -3.78 9.74
C LYS A 80 10.50 -5.06 10.49
N SER A 81 9.28 -5.54 10.30
CA SER A 81 8.82 -6.81 10.88
C SER A 81 9.72 -7.96 10.42
N HIS A 82 9.98 -8.08 9.12
CA HIS A 82 10.90 -9.08 8.58
C HIS A 82 12.31 -8.96 9.18
N LYS A 83 12.86 -7.75 9.29
CA LYS A 83 14.17 -7.50 9.93
C LYS A 83 14.19 -7.87 11.42
N MET A 84 13.08 -7.71 12.13
CA MET A 84 12.99 -8.10 13.54
C MET A 84 13.01 -9.62 13.66
N LEU A 85 12.19 -10.32 12.87
CA LEU A 85 12.18 -11.79 12.83
C LEU A 85 13.54 -12.37 12.44
N SER A 86 14.26 -11.73 11.51
CA SER A 86 15.59 -12.19 11.10
C SER A 86 16.70 -11.96 12.14
N ARG A 87 16.44 -11.19 13.21
CA ARG A 87 17.43 -10.88 14.26
C ARG A 87 17.39 -11.84 15.45
N GLY A 88 16.56 -12.88 15.38
CA GLY A 88 16.41 -13.89 16.41
C GLY A 88 15.00 -13.86 16.98
N GLY A 89 14.16 -14.78 16.50
CA GLY A 89 13.11 -15.29 17.38
C GLY A 89 13.79 -15.87 18.61
N SER A 90 13.60 -15.22 19.75
CA SER A 90 13.84 -15.76 21.09
C SER A 90 12.49 -16.18 21.65
#